data_AF-A0A961P424-F1
#
_entry.id   AF-A0A961P424-F1
#
_cell.length_a   1.000
_cell.length_b   1.000
_cell.length_c   1.000
_cell.angle_alpha   90.00
_cell.angle_beta   90.00
_cell.angle_gamma   90.00
#
_symmetry.space_group_name_H-M   'P 1'
#
loop_
_entity.id
_entity.type
_entity.pdbx_description
1 polymer ?
#
loop_
_entity_poly.entity_id
_entity_poly.type
_entity_poly.pdbx_seq_one_letter_code
_entity_poly.pdbx_strand_id
1 'polypeptide(L)' 'MPAIHEPKLISGNANRKLAEAVARRMSIHRGARVDLVAARVERFNDQEIFVEVHENVRGEDMFIIQPTS' A
#
# COMPACT_ATOMS: atom_id res chain seq x y z
N MET A 1 8.22 -15.89 20.55
CA MET A 1 8.54 -15.80 19.10
C MET A 1 7.99 -14.47 18.61
N PRO A 2 8.75 -13.62 17.92
CA PRO A 2 8.16 -12.40 17.38
C PRO A 2 7.08 -12.81 16.39
N ALA A 3 5.85 -12.37 16.62
CA ALA A 3 4.80 -12.50 15.62
C ALA A 3 5.28 -11.73 14.39
N ILE A 4 5.53 -12.43 13.28
CA ILE A 4 5.75 -11.77 12.01
C ILE A 4 4.40 -11.19 11.61
N HIS A 5 4.14 -9.95 11.99
CA HIS A 5 2.95 -9.24 11.52
C HIS A 5 3.03 -9.14 10.00
N GLU A 6 1.93 -9.46 9.32
CA GLU A 6 1.84 -9.33 7.88
C GLU A 6 1.80 -7.83 7.54
N PRO A 7 2.84 -7.29 6.88
CA PRO A 7 2.86 -5.88 6.58
C PRO A 7 1.83 -5.58 5.49
N LYS A 8 1.03 -4.54 5.71
CA LYS A 8 0.11 -4.01 4.72
C LYS A 8 0.78 -2.92 3.91
N LEU A 9 0.68 -3.02 2.59
CA LEU A 9 1.30 -2.10 1.64
C LEU A 9 0.25 -1.15 1.08
N ILE A 10 0.48 0.15 1.15
CA ILE A 10 -0.35 1.17 0.49
C ILE A 10 0.49 1.96 -0.52
N SER A 11 -0.10 2.29 -1.66
CA SER A 11 0.54 3.09 -2.70
C SER A 11 -0.28 4.35 -2.97
N GLY A 12 0.43 5.47 -3.14
CA GLY A 12 -0.15 6.65 -3.76
C GLY A 12 -0.12 6.55 -5.29
N ASN A 13 -0.30 7.70 -5.95
CA ASN A 13 -0.39 7.80 -7.41
C ASN A 13 0.94 7.99 -8.14
N ALA A 14 2.07 8.22 -7.46
CA ALA A 14 3.32 8.59 -8.15
C ALA A 14 3.90 7.40 -8.92
N ASN A 15 3.89 6.20 -8.34
CA ASN A 15 4.34 4.99 -9.04
C ASN A 15 3.68 3.71 -8.52
N ARG A 16 2.41 3.51 -8.91
CA ARG A 16 1.65 2.31 -8.55
C ARG A 16 2.25 1.01 -9.09
N LYS A 17 2.86 1.05 -10.28
CA LYS A 17 3.53 -0.12 -10.90
C LYS A 17 4.69 -0.64 -10.04
N LEU A 18 5.46 0.27 -9.45
CA LEU A 18 6.53 -0.09 -8.52
C LEU A 18 5.96 -0.77 -7.27
N ALA A 19 4.92 -0.20 -6.67
CA ALA A 19 4.29 -0.77 -5.48
C ALA A 19 3.73 -2.18 -5.74
N GLU A 20 3.08 -2.40 -6.89
CA GLU A 20 2.61 -3.72 -7.33
C GLU A 20 3.77 -4.72 -7.55
N ALA A 21 4.90 -4.26 -8.08
CA ALA A 21 6.09 -5.09 -8.25
C ALA A 21 6.71 -5.50 -6.90
N VAL A 22 6.73 -4.58 -5.92
CA VAL A 22 7.18 -4.88 -4.54
C VAL A 22 6.25 -5.91 -3.89
N ALA A 23 4.93 -5.69 -3.94
CA ALA A 23 3.94 -6.63 -3.41
C ALA A 23 4.08 -8.03 -4.03
N ARG A 24 4.28 -8.10 -5.35
CA ARG A 24 4.54 -9.36 -6.07
C ARG A 24 5.83 -10.02 -5.62
N ARG A 25 6.93 -9.27 -5.46
CA ARG A 25 8.21 -9.80 -5.00
C ARG A 25 8.10 -10.35 -3.58
N MET A 26 7.38 -9.66 -2.70
CA MET A 26 7.09 -10.13 -1.34
C MET A 26 6.26 -11.41 -1.35
N SER A 27 5.28 -11.50 -2.26
CA SER A 27 4.45 -12.70 -2.41
C SER A 27 5.28 -13.94 -2.75
N ILE A 28 6.23 -13.79 -3.70
CA ILE A 28 7.15 -14.86 -4.09
C ILE A 28 8.08 -15.24 -2.93
N HIS A 29 8.61 -14.26 -2.19
CA HIS A 29 9.56 -14.51 -1.12
C HIS A 29 8.93 -15.19 0.11
N ARG A 30 7.68 -14.83 0.44
CA ARG A 30 6.98 -15.36 1.61
C ARG A 30 6.14 -16.61 1.31
N GLY A 31 5.85 -16.89 0.04
CA GLY A 31 4.94 -17.97 -0.36
C GLY A 31 3.47 -17.70 -0.04
N ALA A 32 3.12 -16.48 0.39
CA ALA A 32 1.76 -16.03 0.69
C ALA A 32 1.45 -14.80 -0.17
N ARG A 33 0.21 -14.67 -0.64
CA ARG A 33 -0.19 -13.55 -1.49
C ARG A 33 -0.23 -12.25 -0.68
N VAL A 34 0.50 -11.24 -1.15
CA VAL A 34 0.51 -9.88 -0.63
C VAL A 34 0.00 -8.96 -1.72
N ASP A 35 -1.11 -8.28 -1.45
CA ASP A 35 -1.70 -7.27 -2.35
C ASP A 35 -1.56 -5.88 -1.73
N LEU A 36 -1.75 -4.84 -2.57
CA LEU A 36 -1.86 -3.47 -2.08
C LEU A 36 -3.22 -3.26 -1.42
N VAL A 37 -3.23 -2.51 -0.33
CA VAL A 37 -4.44 -2.06 0.36
C VAL A 37 -5.31 -1.28 -0.61
N ALA A 38 -6.60 -1.63 -0.65
CA ALA A 38 -7.60 -0.89 -1.39
C ALA A 38 -7.72 0.52 -0.82
N ALA A 39 -7.13 1.48 -1.53
CA ALA A 39 -7.22 2.90 -1.21
C ALA A 39 -7.56 3.69 -2.47
N ARG A 40 -8.44 4.67 -2.31
CA ARG A 40 -8.79 5.67 -3.31
C ARG A 40 -7.93 6.90 -3.04
N VAL A 41 -7.11 7.28 -4.02
CA VAL A 41 -6.27 8.48 -3.98
C VAL A 41 -6.62 9.32 -5.19
N GLU A 42 -7.29 10.44 -4.97
CA GLU A 42 -7.79 11.33 -6.02
C GLU A 42 -7.42 12.77 -5.70
N ARG A 43 -7.62 13.64 -6.68
CA ARG A 43 -7.37 15.07 -6.56
C ARG A 43 -8.66 15.81 -6.90
N PHE A 44 -9.07 16.72 -6.03
CA PHE A 44 -10.22 17.58 -6.25
C PHE A 44 -9.87 18.75 -7.19
N ASN A 45 -10.90 19.43 -7.67
CA ASN A 45 -10.75 20.55 -8.62
C ASN A 45 -9.95 21.73 -8.04
N ASP A 46 -9.93 21.88 -6.71
CA ASP A 46 -9.16 22.88 -5.96
C ASP A 46 -7.72 22.44 -5.64
N GLN A 47 -7.26 21.31 -6.21
CA GLN A 47 -5.94 20.72 -6.00
C GLN A 47 -5.73 20.02 -4.65
N GLU A 48 -6.76 19.94 -3.80
CA GLU A 48 -6.68 19.14 -2.58
C GLU A 48 -6.62 17.64 -2.90
N ILE A 49 -5.87 16.89 -2.11
CA ILE A 49 -5.70 15.45 -2.28
C ILE A 49 -6.70 14.73 -1.37
N PHE A 50 -7.55 13.91 -1.98
CA PHE A 50 -8.48 13.03 -1.28
C PHE A 50 -7.88 11.63 -1.15
N VAL A 51 -7.88 11.10 0.08
CA VAL A 51 -7.42 9.75 0.36
C VAL A 51 -8.47 9.03 1.21
N GLU A 52 -8.94 7.88 0.73
CA GLU A 52 -9.88 7.02 1.44
C GLU A 52 -9.36 5.58 1.43
N VAL A 53 -9.31 4.94 2.60
CA VAL A 53 -8.83 3.56 2.76
C VAL A 53 -10.05 2.65 2.96
N HIS A 54 -10.23 1.69 2.07
CA HIS A 54 -11.41 0.81 2.04
C HIS A 54 -11.22 -0.48 2.86
N GLU A 55 -10.15 -0.56 3.66
CA GLU A 55 -9.82 -1.70 4.49
C GLU A 55 -9.53 -1.29 5.93
N ASN A 56 -9.75 -2.22 6.87
CA ASN A 56 -9.27 -2.03 8.22
C ASN A 56 -7.73 -2.11 8.27
N VAL A 57 -7.13 -1.08 8.86
CA VAL A 57 -5.67 -0.90 9.03
C VAL A 57 -5.27 -0.67 10.49
N ARG A 58 -6.23 -0.75 11.43
CA ARG A 58 -5.96 -0.44 12.84
C ARG A 58 -5.13 -1.55 13.48
N GLY A 59 -3.95 -1.19 13.99
CA GLY A 59 -3.05 -2.15 14.65
C GLY A 59 -2.24 -2.99 13.68
N GLU A 60 -2.32 -2.69 12.38
CA GLU A 60 -1.53 -3.34 11.34
C GLU A 60 -0.19 -2.62 11.13
N ASP A 61 0.81 -3.36 10.67
CA ASP A 61 2.11 -2.80 10.28
C ASP A 61 2.04 -2.25 8.85
N MET A 62 2.04 -0.92 8.70
CA MET A 62 1.71 -0.24 7.45
C MET A 62 2.96 0.33 6.77
N PHE A 63 3.11 0.04 5.48
CA PHE A 63 4.21 0.56 4.65
C PHE A 63 3.65 1.36 3.47
N ILE A 64 4.13 2.60 3.31
CA ILE A 64 3.71 3.51 2.24
C ILE A 64 4.77 3.52 1.15
N ILE A 65 4.37 3.20 -0.08
CA ILE A 65 5.23 3.26 -1.26
C ILE A 65 4.78 4.45 -2.12
N GLN A 66 5.52 5.55 -2.02
CA GLN A 66 5.22 6.76 -2.79
C GLN A 66 6.51 7.54 -3.08
N PRO A 67 7.07 7.42 -4.29
CA PRO A 67 8.14 8.31 -4.74
C PRO A 67 7.69 9.77 -4.73
N THR A 68 8.60 10.68 -4.38
CA THR A 68 8.36 12.14 -4.32
C THR A 68 8.96 12.88 -5.51
N SER A 69 9.10 12.19 -6.64
CA SER A 69 9.69 12.71 -7.89
C SER A 69 8.78 13.70 -8.60
#